data_AF-A0A7S2Y0X3-F1
#
_entry.id   AF-A0A7S2Y0X3-F1
#
_cell.length_a   1.000
_cell.length_b   1.000
_cell.length_c   1.000
_cell.angle_alpha   90.00
_cell.angle_beta   90.00
_cell.angle_gamma   90.00
#
_symmetry.space_group_name_H-M   'P 1'
#
loop_
_entity.id
_entity.type
_entity.pdbx_description
1 polymer ?
#
loop_
_entity_poly.entity_id
_entity_poly.type
_entity_poly.pdbx_seq_one_letter_code
_entity_poly.pdbx_strand_id
1 'polypeptide(L)'
;MANALLRLLFALSLLEVMVMGGWIDPDTDDSVKQAISYEDNKVYDLVFSDEFERDGRSFVDGHDPRWTAIDKDDYTNAALQYYTPDLVTTSGGMLNITTTAEKKTFRAFNDTTLKWYTTEKHYQSAMIQGWNKFCFTGGILEISASLPGDPYVGGLWPAAWMMGNLARATFTGTSDNIWPWSYDDCVEENRPKQRFSACNKASHFGFKHSKGRGAAEIDVLEVMAGSGKLPLSKIHRPYLSSSFQVAPGMDTVWR
;
A
#
# COMPACT_ATOMS: atom_id res chain seq x y z
N MET A 1 -41.82 -44.65 -12.40
CA MET A 1 -41.31 -43.35 -12.89
C MET A 1 -40.99 -42.40 -11.74
N ALA A 2 -40.11 -42.80 -10.81
CA ALA A 2 -39.71 -41.94 -9.67
C ALA A 2 -38.20 -41.98 -9.35
N ASN A 3 -37.41 -42.77 -10.09
CA ASN A 3 -35.97 -42.97 -9.83
C ASN A 3 -35.03 -42.31 -10.86
N ALA A 4 -35.58 -41.61 -11.86
CA ALA A 4 -34.78 -40.91 -12.87
C ALA A 4 -34.61 -39.41 -12.58
N LEU A 5 -35.55 -38.77 -11.87
CA LEU A 5 -35.46 -37.34 -11.53
C LEU A 5 -34.50 -37.04 -10.37
N LEU A 6 -34.27 -37.99 -9.45
CA LEU A 6 -33.42 -37.76 -8.27
C LEU A 6 -31.92 -37.78 -8.61
N ARG A 7 -31.53 -38.31 -9.77
CA ARG A 7 -30.13 -38.34 -10.22
C ARG A 7 -29.71 -37.09 -11.00
N LEU A 8 -30.65 -36.27 -11.49
CA LEU A 8 -30.34 -34.99 -12.12
C LEU A 8 -30.15 -33.84 -11.11
N LEU A 9 -30.71 -33.96 -9.90
CA LEU A 9 -30.63 -32.91 -8.88
C LEU A 9 -29.31 -32.90 -8.08
N PHE A 10 -28.50 -33.96 -8.18
CA PHE A 10 -27.19 -34.03 -7.52
C PHE A 10 -26.01 -33.63 -8.41
N ALA A 11 -26.24 -33.35 -9.69
CA ALA A 11 -25.19 -32.94 -10.63
C ALA A 11 -25.04 -31.40 -10.74
N LEU A 12 -25.90 -30.62 -10.08
CA LEU A 12 -25.91 -29.15 -10.18
C LEU A 12 -25.38 -28.42 -8.92
N SER A 13 -24.85 -29.12 -7.92
CA SER A 13 -24.44 -28.49 -6.64
C SER A 13 -22.94 -28.56 -6.33
N LEU A 14 -22.09 -28.86 -7.31
CA LEU A 14 -20.64 -28.85 -7.15
C LEU A 14 -19.96 -28.23 -8.38
N LEU A 15 -20.39 -27.05 -8.80
CA LEU A 15 -19.38 -26.04 -9.13
C LEU A 15 -18.95 -25.45 -7.79
N GLU A 16 -18.16 -26.21 -7.04
CA GLU A 16 -17.12 -25.55 -6.25
C GLU A 16 -16.33 -24.79 -7.29
N VAL A 17 -16.50 -23.46 -7.33
CA VAL A 17 -15.52 -22.59 -7.95
C VAL A 17 -14.22 -23.01 -7.29
N MET A 18 -13.41 -23.76 -8.03
CA MET A 18 -12.04 -24.04 -7.64
C MET A 18 -11.41 -22.65 -7.63
N VAL A 19 -11.41 -22.01 -6.46
CA VAL A 19 -10.64 -20.79 -6.25
C VAL A 19 -9.21 -21.26 -6.39
N MET A 20 -8.68 -21.22 -7.61
CA MET A 20 -7.25 -21.25 -7.82
C MET A 20 -6.73 -19.97 -7.19
N GLY A 21 -6.44 -20.07 -5.89
CA GLY A 21 -5.87 -19.01 -5.06
C GLY A 21 -4.45 -18.73 -5.50
N GLY A 22 -4.33 -18.06 -6.65
CA GLY A 22 -3.09 -17.53 -7.18
C GLY A 22 -2.97 -16.05 -6.87
N TRP A 23 -1.73 -15.57 -6.84
CA TRP A 23 -1.44 -14.13 -6.74
C TRP A 23 -1.69 -13.39 -8.05
N ILE A 24 -1.79 -14.11 -9.17
CA ILE A 24 -2.15 -13.59 -10.49
C ILE A 24 -3.67 -13.61 -10.61
N ASP A 25 -4.26 -12.47 -10.93
CA ASP A 25 -5.69 -12.32 -11.23
C ASP A 25 -6.07 -13.23 -12.43
N PRO A 26 -7.13 -14.04 -12.33
CA PRO A 26 -7.65 -14.80 -13.47
C PRO A 26 -7.98 -13.95 -14.70
N ASP A 27 -8.31 -12.68 -14.49
CA ASP A 27 -8.66 -11.75 -15.57
C ASP A 27 -7.43 -11.11 -16.23
N THR A 28 -6.21 -11.34 -15.71
CA THR A 28 -4.98 -10.82 -16.31
C THR A 28 -4.68 -11.46 -17.67
N ASP A 29 -4.57 -10.61 -18.68
CA ASP A 29 -4.24 -10.99 -20.06
C ASP A 29 -2.88 -11.70 -20.15
N ASP A 30 -2.80 -12.75 -20.97
CA ASP A 30 -1.57 -13.53 -21.12
C ASP A 30 -0.39 -12.71 -21.69
N SER A 31 -0.67 -11.64 -22.45
CA SER A 31 0.36 -10.79 -23.06
C SER A 31 1.15 -9.94 -22.05
N VAL A 32 0.62 -9.75 -20.84
CA VAL A 32 1.27 -8.95 -19.77
C VAL A 32 1.86 -9.83 -18.65
N LYS A 33 1.90 -11.15 -18.85
CA LYS A 33 2.48 -12.09 -17.85
C LYS A 33 4.01 -12.11 -17.85
N GLN A 34 4.66 -11.36 -18.74
CA GLN A 34 6.11 -11.18 -18.76
C GLN A 34 6.45 -9.72 -19.05
N ALA A 35 7.48 -9.23 -18.36
CA ALA A 35 8.02 -7.89 -18.56
C ALA A 35 9.52 -7.96 -18.82
N ILE A 36 10.02 -7.10 -19.72
CA ILE A 36 11.45 -6.97 -20.02
C ILE A 36 11.97 -5.72 -19.32
N SER A 37 12.97 -5.90 -18.46
CA SER A 37 13.64 -4.79 -17.77
C SER A 37 14.36 -3.86 -18.74
N TYR A 38 14.08 -2.56 -18.64
CA TYR A 38 14.76 -1.53 -19.41
C TYR A 38 16.23 -1.32 -18.99
N GLU A 39 16.62 -1.79 -17.79
CA GLU A 39 17.98 -1.59 -17.28
C GLU A 39 18.96 -2.66 -17.78
N ASP A 40 18.53 -3.93 -17.82
CA ASP A 40 19.42 -5.07 -18.06
C ASP A 40 18.86 -6.12 -19.04
N ASN A 41 17.72 -5.84 -19.69
CA ASN A 41 17.02 -6.74 -20.62
C ASN A 41 16.65 -8.11 -20.03
N LYS A 42 16.65 -8.27 -18.70
CA LYS A 42 16.14 -9.50 -18.08
C LYS A 42 14.64 -9.60 -18.28
N VAL A 43 14.18 -10.82 -18.53
CA VAL A 43 12.77 -11.18 -18.55
C VAL A 43 12.34 -11.53 -17.14
N TYR A 44 11.25 -10.90 -16.70
CA TYR A 44 10.58 -11.16 -15.43
C TYR A 44 9.23 -11.80 -15.69
N ASP A 45 8.91 -12.87 -14.95
CA ASP A 45 7.58 -13.47 -14.95
C ASP A 45 6.67 -12.74 -13.95
N LEU A 46 5.40 -12.56 -14.32
CA LEU A 46 4.38 -11.98 -13.45
C LEU A 46 4.11 -12.90 -12.26
N VAL A 47 4.19 -12.34 -11.06
CA VAL A 47 3.98 -13.07 -9.80
C VAL A 47 2.78 -12.55 -9.00
N PHE A 48 2.25 -11.39 -9.35
CA PHE A 48 1.08 -10.79 -8.73
C PHE A 48 0.37 -9.87 -9.72
N SER A 49 -0.95 -9.92 -9.75
CA SER A 49 -1.78 -8.93 -10.43
C SER A 49 -3.15 -8.81 -9.77
N ASP A 50 -3.80 -7.69 -10.04
CA ASP A 50 -5.19 -7.42 -9.69
C ASP A 50 -5.76 -6.46 -10.73
N GLU A 51 -6.62 -6.96 -11.62
CA GLU A 51 -7.22 -6.18 -12.70
C GLU A 51 -8.49 -5.44 -12.24
N PHE A 52 -8.98 -5.74 -11.03
CA PHE A 52 -10.17 -5.12 -10.45
C PHE A 52 -11.48 -5.30 -11.26
N GLU A 53 -11.56 -6.30 -12.14
CA GLU A 53 -12.70 -6.59 -13.03
C GLU A 53 -13.98 -7.00 -12.29
N ARG A 54 -13.85 -7.61 -11.11
CA ARG A 54 -15.02 -7.96 -10.29
C ARG A 54 -15.57 -6.73 -9.60
N ASP A 55 -16.73 -6.24 -10.06
CA ASP A 55 -17.46 -5.13 -9.44
C ASP A 55 -17.89 -5.39 -7.99
N GLY A 56 -17.99 -4.31 -7.22
CA GLY A 56 -18.57 -4.31 -5.87
C GLY A 56 -17.71 -5.00 -4.82
N ARG A 57 -16.39 -5.07 -5.01
CA ARG A 57 -15.48 -5.60 -3.98
C ARG A 57 -15.56 -4.76 -2.72
N SER A 58 -15.59 -5.46 -1.59
CA SER A 58 -15.41 -4.87 -0.27
C SER A 58 -13.97 -5.09 0.17
N PHE A 59 -13.33 -4.01 0.59
CA PHE A 59 -11.97 -4.02 1.13
C PHE A 59 -11.96 -3.90 2.66
N VAL A 60 -13.11 -4.08 3.31
CA VAL A 60 -13.18 -4.22 4.77
C VAL A 60 -12.23 -5.34 5.22
N ASP A 61 -11.61 -5.18 6.38
CA ASP A 61 -10.64 -6.15 6.87
C ASP A 61 -11.22 -7.58 6.91
N GLY A 62 -10.48 -8.53 6.35
CA GLY A 62 -10.91 -9.92 6.19
C GLY A 62 -11.79 -10.25 4.97
N HIS A 63 -12.23 -9.26 4.18
CA HIS A 63 -13.13 -9.50 3.03
C HIS A 63 -12.41 -9.68 1.68
N ASP A 64 -11.19 -9.17 1.54
CA ASP A 64 -10.41 -9.28 0.31
C ASP A 64 -9.03 -9.93 0.60
N PRO A 65 -8.61 -10.95 -0.18
CA PRO A 65 -7.37 -11.67 0.08
C PRO A 65 -6.10 -10.87 -0.27
N ARG A 66 -6.20 -9.84 -1.12
CA ARG A 66 -5.07 -9.04 -1.61
C ARG A 66 -4.95 -7.70 -0.92
N TRP A 67 -6.07 -7.07 -0.57
CA TRP A 67 -6.09 -5.68 -0.09
C TRP A 67 -6.93 -5.51 1.19
N THR A 68 -6.51 -4.63 2.09
CA THR A 68 -7.30 -4.23 3.26
C THR A 68 -7.38 -2.70 3.28
N ALA A 69 -8.58 -2.16 3.26
CA ALA A 69 -8.85 -0.75 3.50
C ALA A 69 -8.61 -0.39 4.96
N ILE A 70 -8.04 0.79 5.20
CA ILE A 70 -7.86 1.31 6.56
C ILE A 70 -9.10 2.09 7.01
N ASP A 71 -9.44 1.95 8.30
CA ASP A 71 -10.52 2.65 8.98
C ASP A 71 -9.95 3.47 10.15
N LYS A 72 -9.32 4.61 9.83
CA LYS A 72 -8.66 5.51 10.78
C LYS A 72 -8.31 6.85 10.16
N ASP A 73 -8.03 7.84 10.99
CA ASP A 73 -7.38 9.06 10.54
C ASP A 73 -5.89 8.85 10.29
N ASP A 74 -5.28 9.69 9.45
CA ASP A 74 -3.84 9.80 9.37
C ASP A 74 -3.36 11.04 10.14
N TYR A 75 -2.60 10.77 11.20
CA TYR A 75 -2.04 11.77 12.09
C TYR A 75 -0.52 11.96 11.85
N THR A 76 0.07 11.26 10.88
CA THR A 76 1.52 11.29 10.61
C THR A 76 1.95 12.49 9.78
N ASN A 77 1.07 13.01 8.92
CA ASN A 77 1.34 14.08 7.94
C ASN A 77 0.31 15.22 7.99
N ALA A 78 -0.45 15.33 9.08
CA ALA A 78 -1.55 16.28 9.23
C ALA A 78 -2.63 16.19 8.12
N ALA A 79 -2.88 14.98 7.61
CA ALA A 79 -3.98 14.72 6.68
C ALA A 79 -5.32 15.27 7.19
N LEU A 80 -6.11 15.82 6.28
CA LEU A 80 -7.40 16.45 6.62
C LEU A 80 -8.56 15.46 6.58
N GLN A 81 -8.33 14.28 6.00
CA GLN A 81 -9.31 13.23 5.80
C GLN A 81 -9.26 12.16 6.91
N TYR A 82 -10.40 11.51 7.12
CA TYR A 82 -10.49 10.21 7.76
C TYR A 82 -10.56 9.13 6.67
N TYR A 83 -9.77 8.07 6.78
CA TYR A 83 -9.88 6.94 5.86
C TYR A 83 -10.97 5.98 6.32
N THR A 84 -11.87 5.61 5.40
CA THR A 84 -12.95 4.66 5.64
C THR A 84 -13.01 3.62 4.52
N PRO A 85 -13.31 2.34 4.82
CA PRO A 85 -13.51 1.31 3.81
C PRO A 85 -14.72 1.57 2.89
N ASP A 86 -15.66 2.43 3.30
CA ASP A 86 -16.88 2.74 2.54
C ASP A 86 -16.60 3.54 1.26
N LEU A 87 -15.43 4.19 1.17
CA LEU A 87 -15.04 5.05 0.05
C LEU A 87 -14.08 4.39 -0.92
N VAL A 88 -13.98 3.05 -0.88
CA VAL A 88 -13.25 2.27 -1.86
C VAL A 88 -14.04 1.05 -2.29
N THR A 89 -14.15 0.86 -3.60
CA THR A 89 -14.76 -0.33 -4.20
C THR A 89 -14.20 -0.53 -5.60
N THR A 90 -14.64 -1.59 -6.28
CA THR A 90 -14.36 -1.81 -7.69
C THR A 90 -15.60 -1.58 -8.52
N SER A 91 -15.43 -0.93 -9.66
CA SER A 91 -16.52 -0.81 -10.65
C SER A 91 -15.95 -0.53 -12.03
N GLY A 92 -16.39 -1.30 -13.03
CA GLY A 92 -16.04 -1.11 -14.43
C GLY A 92 -14.56 -1.35 -14.72
N GLY A 93 -13.99 -2.45 -14.20
CA GLY A 93 -12.59 -2.81 -14.44
C GLY A 93 -11.58 -1.94 -13.70
N MET A 94 -11.98 -1.28 -12.60
CA MET A 94 -11.14 -0.32 -11.90
C MET A 94 -11.35 -0.39 -10.39
N LEU A 95 -10.27 -0.20 -9.65
CA LEU A 95 -10.31 0.24 -8.25
C LEU A 95 -10.69 1.72 -8.21
N ASN A 96 -11.80 2.03 -7.53
CA ASN A 96 -12.30 3.39 -7.37
C ASN A 96 -12.13 3.84 -5.92
N ILE A 97 -11.31 4.87 -5.71
CA ILE A 97 -11.15 5.57 -4.43
C ILE A 97 -11.86 6.92 -4.52
N THR A 98 -12.79 7.15 -3.61
CA THR A 98 -13.60 8.37 -3.56
C THR A 98 -13.16 9.24 -2.39
N THR A 99 -13.15 10.56 -2.60
CA THR A 99 -12.95 11.54 -1.52
C THR A 99 -14.18 12.43 -1.42
N THR A 100 -14.71 12.63 -0.21
CA THR A 100 -15.88 13.46 0.05
C THR A 100 -15.57 14.56 1.05
N ALA A 101 -16.24 15.71 0.91
CA ALA A 101 -16.20 16.83 1.86
C ALA A 101 -17.23 16.66 2.98
N GLU A 102 -17.24 15.47 3.58
CA GLU A 102 -18.12 15.12 4.69
C GLU A 102 -17.33 14.98 5.98
N LYS A 103 -17.88 15.55 7.06
CA LYS A 103 -17.26 15.45 8.37
C LYS A 103 -17.38 14.03 8.92
N LYS A 104 -16.29 13.53 9.51
CA LYS A 104 -16.28 12.30 10.29
C LYS A 104 -15.87 12.61 11.72
N THR A 105 -16.77 12.34 12.66
CA THR A 105 -16.46 12.34 14.09
C THR A 105 -16.05 10.93 14.51
N PHE A 106 -14.95 10.81 15.25
CA PHE A 106 -14.41 9.52 15.67
C PHE A 106 -13.72 9.62 17.03
N ARG A 107 -13.46 8.45 17.63
CA ARG A 107 -12.74 8.33 18.90
C ARG A 107 -11.26 8.10 18.63
N ALA A 108 -10.42 9.00 19.09
CA ALA A 108 -8.96 8.91 18.98
C ALA A 108 -8.35 8.59 20.35
N PHE A 109 -7.18 7.94 20.33
CA PHE A 109 -6.39 7.67 21.52
C PHE A 109 -5.18 8.59 21.54
N ASN A 110 -4.95 9.28 22.66
CA ASN A 110 -3.77 10.12 22.82
C ASN A 110 -2.69 9.31 23.54
N ASP A 111 -1.63 8.93 22.82
CA ASP A 111 -0.55 8.09 23.35
C ASP A 111 0.21 8.75 24.52
N THR A 112 0.27 10.08 24.59
CA THR A 112 0.97 10.81 25.66
C THR A 112 0.18 10.84 26.96
N THR A 113 -1.12 11.09 26.87
CA THR A 113 -2.01 11.21 28.05
C THR A 113 -2.69 9.89 28.40
N LEU A 114 -2.56 8.87 27.55
CA LEU A 114 -3.21 7.56 27.64
C LEU A 114 -4.73 7.65 27.78
N LYS A 115 -5.35 8.64 27.13
CA LYS A 115 -6.79 8.91 27.21
C LYS A 115 -7.43 8.90 25.84
N TRP A 116 -8.65 8.39 25.81
CA TRP A 116 -9.53 8.53 24.66
C TRP A 116 -10.16 9.91 24.63
N TYR A 117 -10.28 10.48 23.43
CA TYR A 117 -10.97 11.73 23.18
C TYR A 117 -11.75 11.65 21.88
N THR A 118 -12.74 12.53 21.72
CA THR A 118 -13.52 12.65 20.49
C THR A 118 -12.99 13.81 19.66
N THR A 119 -12.82 13.59 18.36
CA THR A 119 -12.35 14.61 17.42
C THR A 119 -13.03 14.45 16.07
N GLU A 120 -12.75 15.37 15.14
CA GLU A 120 -13.34 15.36 13.80
C GLU A 120 -12.30 15.60 12.69
N LYS A 121 -12.53 14.98 11.54
CA LYS A 121 -11.93 15.33 10.25
C LYS A 121 -13.00 15.91 9.34
N HIS A 122 -12.62 16.81 8.43
CA HIS A 122 -13.56 17.51 7.55
C HIS A 122 -13.80 16.84 6.20
N TYR A 123 -12.99 15.83 5.90
CA TYR A 123 -13.07 15.05 4.68
C TYR A 123 -13.04 13.57 5.02
N GLN A 124 -13.54 12.75 4.11
CA GLN A 124 -13.36 11.31 4.13
C GLN A 124 -12.73 10.86 2.82
N SER A 125 -11.88 9.83 2.88
CA SER A 125 -11.27 9.21 1.71
C SER A 125 -11.03 7.72 1.98
N ALA A 126 -10.28 7.04 1.13
CA ALA A 126 -9.87 5.67 1.37
C ALA A 126 -8.39 5.46 1.04
N MET A 127 -7.79 4.51 1.74
CA MET A 127 -6.47 3.95 1.45
C MET A 127 -6.59 2.44 1.64
N ILE A 128 -6.07 1.68 0.68
CA ILE A 128 -5.97 0.22 0.76
C ILE A 128 -4.50 -0.19 0.87
N GLN A 129 -4.24 -1.31 1.55
CA GLN A 129 -2.89 -1.82 1.81
C GLN A 129 -2.82 -3.31 1.52
N GLY A 130 -1.74 -3.74 0.85
CA GLY A 130 -1.34 -5.14 0.74
C GLY A 130 -0.44 -5.61 1.89
N TRP A 131 -0.37 -4.85 2.99
CA TRP A 131 0.56 -5.07 4.09
C TRP A 131 0.41 -6.49 4.68
N ASN A 132 1.53 -7.21 4.75
CA ASN A 132 1.61 -8.59 5.22
C ASN A 132 0.71 -9.60 4.49
N LYS A 133 0.34 -9.32 3.22
CA LYS A 133 -0.41 -10.24 2.35
C LYS A 133 0.49 -10.81 1.26
N PHE A 134 1.07 -9.96 0.43
CA PHE A 134 2.00 -10.32 -0.64
C PHE A 134 3.33 -9.58 -0.45
N CYS A 135 4.45 -10.24 -0.74
CA CYS A 135 5.78 -9.67 -0.64
C CYS A 135 6.63 -10.13 -1.82
N PHE A 136 7.44 -9.21 -2.35
CA PHE A 136 8.45 -9.47 -3.37
C PHE A 136 9.72 -8.69 -3.02
N THR A 137 10.88 -9.12 -3.53
CA THR A 137 12.18 -8.56 -3.12
C THR A 137 12.85 -7.71 -4.19
N GLY A 138 12.28 -7.66 -5.39
CA GLY A 138 12.79 -6.91 -6.53
C GLY A 138 12.06 -7.34 -7.80
N GLY A 139 12.22 -6.55 -8.86
CA GLY A 139 11.55 -6.75 -10.13
C GLY A 139 10.87 -5.47 -10.59
N ILE A 140 9.82 -5.65 -11.38
CA ILE A 140 9.09 -4.56 -12.02
C ILE A 140 7.72 -4.46 -11.35
N LEU A 141 7.31 -3.25 -11.00
CA LEU A 141 5.94 -2.93 -10.61
C LEU A 141 5.35 -2.00 -11.65
N GLU A 142 4.17 -2.35 -12.16
CA GLU A 142 3.41 -1.54 -13.10
C GLU A 142 2.05 -1.23 -12.50
N ILE A 143 1.60 0.02 -12.69
CA ILE A 143 0.26 0.47 -12.31
C ILE A 143 -0.32 1.31 -13.45
N SER A 144 -1.60 1.13 -13.73
CA SER A 144 -2.37 1.98 -14.63
C SER A 144 -3.40 2.73 -13.78
N ALA A 145 -3.37 4.07 -13.83
CA ALA A 145 -4.20 4.90 -12.97
C ALA A 145 -4.73 6.13 -13.70
N SER A 146 -6.00 6.45 -13.47
CA SER A 146 -6.58 7.76 -13.79
C SER A 146 -6.63 8.61 -12.53
N LEU A 147 -6.00 9.78 -12.57
CA LEU A 147 -5.95 10.68 -11.42
C LEU A 147 -7.28 11.47 -11.28
N PRO A 148 -7.74 11.72 -10.04
CA PRO A 148 -9.00 12.42 -9.82
C PRO A 148 -8.87 13.94 -10.01
N GLY A 149 -9.96 14.54 -10.51
CA GLY A 149 -10.15 15.99 -10.54
C GLY A 149 -9.36 16.74 -11.63
N ASP A 150 -9.47 18.06 -11.60
CA ASP A 150 -8.68 18.96 -12.46
C ASP A 150 -7.27 19.11 -11.86
N PRO A 151 -6.20 18.85 -12.64
CA PRO A 151 -4.82 18.92 -12.13
C PRO A 151 -4.42 20.32 -11.64
N TYR A 152 -5.11 21.38 -12.04
CA TYR A 152 -4.85 22.76 -11.60
C TYR A 152 -5.67 23.18 -10.37
N VAL A 153 -6.56 22.30 -9.88
CA VAL A 153 -7.31 22.49 -8.63
C VAL A 153 -6.62 21.70 -7.53
N GLY A 154 -6.03 22.41 -6.58
CA GLY A 154 -5.34 21.79 -5.45
C GLY A 154 -6.29 21.20 -4.41
N GLY A 155 -5.79 20.26 -3.61
CA GLY A 155 -6.49 19.69 -2.45
C GLY A 155 -6.38 18.18 -2.39
N LEU A 156 -6.49 17.50 -3.54
CA LEU A 156 -6.28 16.07 -3.63
C LEU A 156 -4.78 15.74 -3.72
N TRP A 157 -4.39 14.66 -3.05
CA TRP A 157 -3.03 14.11 -3.06
C TRP A 157 -3.11 12.59 -3.33
N PRO A 158 -3.44 12.17 -4.57
CA PRO A 158 -3.48 10.77 -4.92
C PRO A 158 -2.05 10.21 -4.92
N ALA A 159 -1.89 9.01 -4.34
CA ALA A 159 -0.62 8.35 -4.18
C ALA A 159 -0.73 6.84 -4.38
N ALA A 160 0.29 6.24 -4.98
CA ALA A 160 0.53 4.81 -5.02
C ALA A 160 2.01 4.58 -4.74
N TRP A 161 2.30 3.79 -3.73
CA TRP A 161 3.65 3.67 -3.18
C TRP A 161 3.78 2.34 -2.43
N MET A 162 5.03 2.00 -2.12
CA MET A 162 5.39 0.76 -1.44
C MET A 162 6.24 1.05 -0.22
N MET A 163 6.12 0.19 0.79
CA MET A 163 6.92 0.23 2.00
C MET A 163 7.42 -1.16 2.35
N GLY A 164 8.63 -1.26 2.90
CA GLY A 164 9.13 -2.53 3.44
C GLY A 164 8.19 -3.10 4.51
N ASN A 165 7.93 -4.42 4.45
CA ASN A 165 6.84 -5.08 5.21
C ASN A 165 6.97 -5.03 6.75
N LEU A 166 8.09 -4.54 7.29
CA LEU A 166 8.30 -4.41 8.74
C LEU A 166 7.54 -3.24 9.37
N ALA A 167 7.06 -2.29 8.57
CA ALA A 167 6.23 -1.20 9.01
C ALA A 167 4.89 -1.23 8.26
N ARG A 168 3.83 -0.80 8.94
CA ARG A 168 2.52 -0.57 8.34
C ARG A 168 2.28 0.93 8.26
N ALA A 169 2.08 1.42 7.04
CA ALA A 169 1.81 2.82 6.77
C ALA A 169 0.68 3.38 7.64
N THR A 170 0.90 4.58 8.19
CA THR A 170 0.01 5.30 9.14
C THR A 170 -0.10 4.70 10.56
N PHE A 171 0.57 3.58 10.87
CA PHE A 171 0.63 2.98 12.20
C PHE A 171 2.01 3.21 12.83
N THR A 172 2.17 4.34 13.52
CA THR A 172 3.44 4.80 14.12
C THR A 172 4.11 3.78 15.04
N GLY A 173 3.33 2.98 15.78
CA GLY A 173 3.87 1.91 16.62
C GLY A 173 4.69 0.85 15.85
N THR A 174 4.52 0.76 14.53
CA THR A 174 5.31 -0.12 13.65
C THR A 174 6.32 0.63 12.78
N SER A 175 6.08 1.90 12.43
CA SER A 175 6.97 2.66 11.55
C SER A 175 8.06 3.44 12.31
N ASP A 176 7.83 3.79 13.56
CA ASP A 176 8.79 4.56 14.35
C ASP A 176 10.09 3.77 14.55
N ASN A 177 11.22 4.42 14.26
CA ASN A 177 12.56 3.81 14.29
C ASN A 177 12.68 2.58 13.36
N ILE A 178 11.90 2.51 12.28
CA ILE A 178 11.98 1.50 11.22
C ILE A 178 11.94 2.18 9.85
N TRP A 179 11.03 3.11 9.64
CA TRP A 179 10.97 3.93 8.44
C TRP A 179 11.80 5.20 8.59
N PRO A 180 12.51 5.68 7.55
CA PRO A 180 12.78 5.01 6.26
C PRO A 180 14.10 4.18 6.32
N TRP A 181 14.48 3.68 7.49
CA TRP A 181 15.81 3.11 7.71
C TRP A 181 16.00 1.77 7.00
N SER A 182 17.13 1.59 6.32
CA SER A 182 17.50 0.34 5.65
C SER A 182 19.02 0.25 5.46
N TYR A 183 19.77 -0.10 6.51
CA TYR A 183 21.21 -0.35 6.45
C TYR A 183 21.61 -1.64 7.18
N ASP A 184 22.72 -2.28 6.76
CA ASP A 184 23.18 -3.58 7.27
C ASP A 184 24.50 -3.50 8.08
N ASP A 185 24.96 -2.30 8.42
CA ASP A 185 26.18 -2.08 9.22
C ASP A 185 25.87 -1.82 10.70
N CYS A 186 26.78 -2.19 11.60
CA CYS A 186 26.65 -1.83 13.00
C CYS A 186 27.25 -0.45 13.27
N VAL A 187 26.39 0.58 13.27
CA VAL A 187 26.74 1.96 13.64
C VAL A 187 25.97 2.32 14.91
N GLU A 188 26.67 2.42 16.05
CA GLU A 188 26.05 2.63 17.36
C GLU A 188 25.21 3.93 17.41
N GLU A 189 25.61 4.98 16.69
CA GLU A 189 24.85 6.24 16.59
C GLU A 189 23.48 6.09 15.93
N ASN A 190 23.34 5.12 15.00
CA ASN A 190 22.09 4.85 14.28
C ASN A 190 21.30 3.69 14.90
N ARG A 191 21.86 3.00 15.90
CA ARG A 191 21.21 1.89 16.60
C ARG A 191 19.80 2.21 17.13
N PRO A 192 19.51 3.37 17.77
CA PRO A 192 18.15 3.66 18.23
C PRO A 192 17.18 3.96 17.09
N LYS A 193 17.68 4.26 15.89
CA LYS A 193 16.88 4.71 14.73
C LYS A 193 16.42 3.56 13.84
N GLN A 194 17.09 2.41 13.88
CA GLN A 194 16.68 1.18 13.20
C GLN A 194 16.53 0.06 14.21
N ARG A 195 15.28 -0.26 14.57
CA ARG A 195 14.93 -1.26 15.59
C ARG A 195 15.59 -2.61 15.33
N PHE A 196 15.62 -3.03 14.07
CA PHE A 196 16.32 -4.22 13.62
C PHE A 196 17.68 -3.82 13.04
N SER A 197 18.61 -3.44 13.90
CA SER A 197 19.98 -3.03 13.51
C SER A 197 20.93 -4.21 13.45
N ALA A 198 21.97 -4.13 12.61
CA ALA A 198 23.07 -5.10 12.60
C ALA A 198 23.91 -5.10 13.89
N CYS A 199 23.74 -4.12 14.78
CA CYS A 199 24.30 -4.18 16.13
C CYS A 199 23.60 -5.21 17.04
N ASN A 200 22.41 -5.70 16.67
CA ASN A 200 21.68 -6.69 17.45
C ASN A 200 22.31 -8.08 17.29
N LYS A 201 22.93 -8.57 18.36
CA LYS A 201 23.53 -9.92 18.42
C LYS A 201 22.50 -11.02 18.65
N ALA A 202 21.36 -10.69 19.24
CA ALA A 202 20.26 -11.62 19.47
C ALA A 202 19.39 -11.76 18.20
N SER A 203 18.93 -12.97 17.94
CA SER A 203 17.99 -13.29 16.85
C SER A 203 16.66 -13.75 17.45
N HIS A 204 15.57 -13.11 17.04
CA HIS A 204 14.21 -13.49 17.40
C HIS A 204 13.32 -13.40 16.15
N PHE A 205 12.17 -14.06 16.16
CA PHE A 205 11.14 -13.94 15.11
C PHE A 205 11.65 -14.25 13.68
N GLY A 206 12.64 -15.14 13.55
CA GLY A 206 13.21 -15.54 12.25
C GLY A 206 14.23 -14.56 11.65
N PHE A 207 14.56 -13.46 12.35
CA PHE A 207 15.62 -12.56 11.90
C PHE A 207 17.01 -13.16 12.09
N LYS A 208 17.93 -12.86 11.17
CA LYS A 208 19.35 -13.23 11.28
C LYS A 208 20.06 -12.32 12.26
N HIS A 209 21.02 -12.87 13.01
CA HIS A 209 21.87 -12.08 13.90
C HIS A 209 22.70 -11.10 13.08
N SER A 210 22.99 -9.93 13.64
CA SER A 210 23.84 -8.92 13.02
C SER A 210 23.44 -8.56 11.58
N LYS A 211 22.13 -8.54 11.33
CA LYS A 211 21.55 -8.15 10.06
C LYS A 211 20.53 -7.06 10.24
N GLY A 212 20.79 -5.93 9.60
CA GLY A 212 19.93 -4.78 9.61
C GLY A 212 18.74 -4.94 8.67
N ARG A 213 17.57 -4.50 9.11
CA ARG A 213 16.33 -4.47 8.34
C ARG A 213 15.56 -3.21 8.72
N GLY A 214 14.81 -2.68 7.77
CA GLY A 214 13.78 -1.71 8.10
C GLY A 214 12.75 -1.61 6.99
N ALA A 215 12.20 -0.41 6.82
CA ALA A 215 11.09 -0.18 5.92
C ALA A 215 11.35 1.07 5.08
N ALA A 216 12.18 0.92 4.04
CA ALA A 216 12.30 1.94 3.02
C ALA A 216 10.97 2.13 2.27
N GLU A 217 10.79 3.31 1.70
CA GLU A 217 9.59 3.69 0.95
C GLU A 217 9.96 4.00 -0.51
N ILE A 218 9.13 3.52 -1.43
CA ILE A 218 9.26 3.77 -2.87
C ILE A 218 7.93 4.35 -3.34
N ASP A 219 7.98 5.61 -3.77
CA ASP A 219 6.84 6.31 -4.33
C ASP A 219 6.77 6.03 -5.82
N VAL A 220 5.74 5.31 -6.25
CA VAL A 220 5.50 5.07 -7.69
C VAL A 220 4.88 6.33 -8.28
N LEU A 221 3.84 6.84 -7.63
CA LEU A 221 3.28 8.16 -7.88
C LEU A 221 2.89 8.84 -6.57
N GLU A 222 3.26 10.11 -6.46
CA GLU A 222 2.70 11.06 -5.51
C GLU A 222 2.42 12.37 -6.24
N VAL A 223 1.15 12.74 -6.35
CA VAL A 223 0.75 13.88 -7.18
C VAL A 223 0.41 15.07 -6.33
N MET A 224 0.98 16.22 -6.66
CA MET A 224 0.59 17.49 -6.07
C MET A 224 -0.11 18.36 -7.12
N ALA A 225 -1.44 18.32 -7.10
CA ALA A 225 -2.30 19.16 -7.94
C ALA A 225 -2.30 20.62 -7.46
N GLY A 226 -2.79 21.51 -8.33
CA GLY A 226 -2.89 22.94 -8.09
C GLY A 226 -2.01 23.75 -9.03
N SER A 227 -1.83 25.02 -8.70
CA SER A 227 -1.02 25.95 -9.50
C SER A 227 0.03 26.66 -8.64
N GLY A 228 1.01 27.26 -9.32
CA GLY A 228 2.08 28.03 -8.69
C GLY A 228 3.31 27.23 -8.32
N LYS A 229 4.32 27.98 -7.85
CA LYS A 229 5.66 27.48 -7.53
C LYS A 229 5.73 26.94 -6.11
N LEU A 230 6.40 25.82 -5.90
CA LEU A 230 6.64 25.30 -4.56
C LEU A 230 7.61 26.21 -3.78
N PRO A 231 7.44 26.37 -2.46
CA PRO A 231 8.38 27.10 -1.63
C PRO A 231 9.79 26.51 -1.76
N LEU A 232 10.79 27.38 -1.87
CA LEU A 232 12.23 27.01 -1.85
C LEU A 232 12.69 26.04 -2.96
N SER A 233 11.89 25.81 -4.02
CA SER A 233 12.28 24.94 -5.13
C SER A 233 12.09 25.60 -6.50
N LYS A 234 12.54 24.95 -7.58
CA LYS A 234 12.27 25.36 -8.97
C LYS A 234 11.03 24.66 -9.56
N ILE A 235 10.36 23.82 -8.78
CA ILE A 235 9.26 22.97 -9.22
C ILE A 235 7.94 23.76 -9.15
N HIS A 236 7.06 23.53 -10.12
CA HIS A 236 5.73 24.12 -10.20
C HIS A 236 4.67 23.03 -10.15
N ARG A 237 3.50 23.35 -9.59
CA ARG A 237 2.32 22.48 -9.64
C ARG A 237 1.55 22.68 -10.96
N PRO A 238 0.88 21.63 -11.48
CA PRO A 238 0.88 20.26 -10.95
C PRO A 238 2.21 19.54 -11.22
N TYR A 239 2.61 18.66 -10.30
CA TYR A 239 3.72 17.73 -10.54
C TYR A 239 3.42 16.36 -9.95
N LEU A 240 4.13 15.36 -10.45
CA LEU A 240 4.16 14.00 -9.91
C LEU A 240 5.59 13.74 -9.43
N SER A 241 5.70 13.18 -8.23
CA SER A 241 6.95 12.70 -7.65
C SER A 241 6.99 11.18 -7.71
N SER A 242 8.16 10.65 -8.07
CA SER A 242 8.54 9.26 -7.85
C SER A 242 9.86 9.27 -7.11
N SER A 243 9.91 8.60 -5.97
CA SER A 243 10.96 8.83 -4.97
C SER A 243 11.38 7.52 -4.30
N PHE A 244 12.62 7.47 -3.83
CA PHE A 244 13.12 6.38 -2.99
C PHE A 244 13.61 6.97 -1.68
N GLN A 245 12.82 6.76 -0.63
CA GLN A 245 13.08 7.27 0.70
C GLN A 245 13.80 6.20 1.52
N VAL A 246 15.08 6.46 1.81
CA VAL A 246 15.94 5.55 2.56
C VAL A 246 16.84 6.32 3.53
N ALA A 247 17.08 5.74 4.71
CA ALA A 247 18.02 6.24 5.70
C ALA A 247 19.00 5.14 6.18
N PRO A 248 20.27 5.48 6.52
CA PRO A 248 20.92 6.75 6.21
C PRO A 248 20.97 6.96 4.69
N GLY A 249 21.01 8.22 4.25
CA GLY A 249 21.07 8.54 2.82
C GLY A 249 22.28 7.84 2.17
N MET A 250 22.13 7.42 0.91
CA MET A 250 23.25 6.82 0.17
C MET A 250 24.31 7.89 -0.12
N ASP A 251 25.38 7.92 0.67
CA ASP A 251 26.57 8.68 0.29
C ASP A 251 27.12 8.09 -1.02
N THR A 252 27.56 8.98 -1.92
CA THR A 252 27.99 8.72 -3.32
C THR A 252 29.08 7.65 -3.53
N VAL A 253 29.50 6.95 -2.47
CA VAL A 253 30.53 5.91 -2.46
C VAL A 253 29.95 4.51 -2.70
N TRP A 254 28.62 4.31 -2.64
CA TRP A 254 27.99 2.98 -2.72
C TRP A 254 27.15 2.76 -3.99
N ARG A 255 27.72 3.01 -5.17
CA ARG A 255 27.23 2.46 -6.45
C ARG A 255 28.08 1.28 -6.88
#